data_AF-A0A6G0XK10-F1
#
_entry.id   AF-A0A6G0XK10-F1
#
_cell.length_a   1.000
_cell.length_b   1.000
_cell.length_c   1.000
_cell.angle_alpha   90.00
_cell.angle_beta   90.00
_cell.angle_gamma   90.00
#
_symmetry.space_group_name_H-M   'P 1'
#
loop_
_entity.id
_entity.type
_entity.pdbx_description
1 polymer ?
#
loop_
_entity_poly.entity_id
_entity_poly.type
_entity_poly.pdbx_seq_one_letter_code
_entity_poly.pdbx_strand_id
1 'polypeptide(L)'
;MLRSALARGFHGSSFMGVVPMVLEQSPRGERVYDIYSRLLKERIIFLNGPVNDHMASLTTAQLLFLESEHPEKDIYMYINSPGGAVTAGLAIYDTMQYVQPRVRTLCIGQAASMGALLLAGGEAGCRSALPNARIMIHQPSGGAQGMASDIAIQAEEILQLRNRLNRLFAQHTSKDLSLIEQAMDRDKFMDPEGAIEFGLIDSILRQRPKTAPPASTCHFQTCPRAKSMPGDESLTVFVRDFPSHTTDGDFKRFFADCGRIGKIDIKADPGRARYAFVDFDDLSSSRRAVAKDRTMFLNSRVTVNYSKKKPYMHSTPRVTPPPMVSPPPLTPPRAMTPLPPTIVRTPATSTPLSDSDPTSQWLFSSTQSEFTTPSYREGISADLERQLRHTTSWYITDLQKDLKLPLIAAVSAQMYMNRFFMLHSFSAHDRFLVASACLFLSAKVNECTVKLTELTERSLMLVDHSTSAPSPNDIEHVKKMIRQYEVVLLNTLSYYVVVPQPFLALGNLVDQALTQVDFDREQIMLIAHWFLTDAVSGTLALQLTMEELAAGALYLSCRAHHLDSWVESSTFFSHVRIDFVIAQFLNMYATHKSRFPPQLQALFKK
;
A
#
# COMPACT_ATOMS: atom_id res chain seq x y z
N MET A 1 -18.74 -5.75 17.76
CA MET A 1 -17.54 -5.30 18.52
C MET A 1 -16.82 -4.11 17.87
N LEU A 2 -17.08 -3.75 16.60
CA LEU A 2 -16.55 -2.53 15.95
C LEU A 2 -16.89 -1.22 16.68
N ARG A 3 -18.09 -1.11 17.27
CA ARG A 3 -18.53 0.13 17.94
C ARG A 3 -17.77 0.49 19.22
N SER A 4 -17.13 -0.47 19.91
CA SER A 4 -16.41 -0.19 21.16
C SER A 4 -14.94 0.20 20.94
N ALA A 5 -14.38 -0.09 19.76
CA ALA A 5 -13.05 0.35 19.35
C ALA A 5 -13.02 1.83 18.93
N LEU A 6 -14.15 2.34 18.44
CA LEU A 6 -14.29 3.73 17.96
C LEU A 6 -14.32 4.79 19.10
N ALA A 7 -14.47 4.39 20.36
CA ALA A 7 -14.65 5.30 21.49
C ALA A 7 -13.40 5.50 22.38
N ARG A 8 -12.30 4.78 22.13
CA ARG A 8 -11.08 4.90 22.94
C ARG A 8 -9.98 5.56 22.13
N GLY A 9 -9.77 6.85 22.38
CA GLY A 9 -8.66 7.62 21.83
C GLY A 9 -7.34 6.93 22.15
N PHE A 10 -6.62 6.52 21.09
CA PHE A 10 -5.26 6.03 21.16
C PHE A 10 -4.35 7.13 21.73
N HIS A 11 -3.90 6.97 22.97
CA HIS A 11 -2.76 7.70 23.51
C HIS A 11 -1.67 6.71 23.90
N GLY A 12 -0.49 6.89 23.30
CA GLY A 12 0.80 6.51 23.88
C GLY A 12 1.28 5.08 23.64
N SER A 13 1.87 4.81 22.48
CA SER A 13 3.06 3.95 22.38
C SER A 13 3.84 4.27 21.09
N SER A 14 5.16 4.14 21.15
CA SER A 14 6.18 4.62 20.20
C SER A 14 5.76 4.57 18.72
N PHE A 15 5.65 5.74 18.08
CA PHE A 15 5.40 5.89 16.65
C PHE A 15 6.50 5.16 15.85
N MET A 16 6.20 3.97 15.30
CA MET A 16 6.64 3.71 13.93
C MET A 16 6.05 4.85 13.11
N GLY A 17 6.91 5.71 12.55
CA GLY A 17 6.53 7.01 12.00
C GLY A 17 5.41 6.90 10.98
N VAL A 18 4.16 7.04 11.44
CA VAL A 18 3.00 7.15 10.57
C VAL A 18 3.20 8.43 9.78
N VAL A 19 3.54 8.29 8.50
CA VAL A 19 3.66 9.42 7.58
C VAL A 19 2.27 10.09 7.52
N PRO A 20 2.15 11.38 7.87
CA PRO A 20 0.85 12.06 7.88
C PRO A 20 0.18 12.01 6.50
N MET A 21 -1.12 11.75 6.50
CA MET A 21 -1.93 11.72 5.27
C MET A 21 -2.65 13.05 5.06
N VAL A 22 -2.69 13.52 3.82
CA VAL A 22 -3.35 14.75 3.37
C VAL A 22 -4.56 14.38 2.50
N LEU A 23 -5.73 14.98 2.81
CA LEU A 23 -6.93 14.89 2.00
C LEU A 23 -6.94 16.02 0.96
N GLU A 24 -6.91 15.67 -0.31
CA GLU A 24 -7.05 16.61 -1.43
C GLU A 24 -8.48 16.52 -1.99
N GLN A 25 -9.25 17.59 -1.85
CA GLN A 25 -10.58 17.71 -2.45
C GLN A 25 -10.44 18.23 -3.87
N SER A 26 -10.85 17.42 -4.86
CA SER A 26 -10.93 17.83 -6.27
C SER A 26 -12.39 17.85 -6.74
N PRO A 27 -12.73 18.56 -7.83
CA PRO A 27 -14.07 18.51 -8.43
C PRO A 27 -14.52 17.09 -8.84
N ARG A 28 -13.56 16.15 -8.97
CA ARG A 28 -13.79 14.73 -9.32
C ARG A 28 -13.83 13.81 -8.08
N GLY A 29 -13.81 14.37 -6.87
CA GLY A 29 -13.84 13.64 -5.60
C GLY A 29 -12.61 13.88 -4.72
N GLU A 30 -12.60 13.23 -3.55
CA GLU A 30 -11.52 13.34 -2.57
C GLU A 30 -10.45 12.26 -2.80
N ARG A 31 -9.18 12.65 -2.78
CA ARG A 31 -8.02 11.75 -2.87
C ARG A 31 -7.14 11.93 -1.65
N VAL A 32 -6.69 10.81 -1.07
CA VAL A 32 -5.83 10.81 0.11
C VAL A 32 -4.41 10.47 -0.34
N TYR A 33 -3.45 11.34 -0.02
CA TYR A 33 -2.03 11.15 -0.29
C TYR A 33 -1.27 11.13 1.04
N ASP A 34 -0.18 10.38 1.17
CA ASP A 34 0.77 10.70 2.21
C ASP A 34 1.46 12.05 1.88
N ILE A 35 2.03 12.70 2.89
CA ILE A 35 2.62 14.03 2.71
C ILE A 35 3.73 14.04 1.65
N TYR A 36 4.53 12.98 1.53
CA TYR A 36 5.60 12.91 0.54
C TYR A 36 5.06 12.67 -0.86
N SER A 37 4.05 11.80 -1.04
CA SER A 37 3.36 11.65 -2.33
C SER A 37 2.66 12.93 -2.76
N ARG A 38 2.09 13.70 -1.82
CA ARG A 38 1.51 15.01 -2.13
C ARG A 38 2.59 16.01 -2.56
N LEU A 39 3.75 15.99 -1.94
CA LEU A 39 4.89 16.83 -2.29
C LEU A 39 5.52 16.41 -3.62
N LEU A 40 5.53 15.12 -3.95
CA LEU A 40 5.99 14.60 -5.23
C LEU A 40 5.15 15.14 -6.39
N LYS A 41 3.84 15.32 -6.21
CA LYS A 41 3.00 16.04 -7.19
C LYS A 41 3.43 17.48 -7.42
N GLU A 42 3.97 18.15 -6.40
CA GLU A 42 4.60 19.47 -6.52
C GLU A 42 6.06 19.37 -7.00
N ARG A 43 6.49 18.19 -7.46
CA ARG A 43 7.83 17.86 -7.95
C ARG A 43 8.92 18.00 -6.89
N ILE A 44 8.58 17.73 -5.63
CA ILE A 44 9.52 17.76 -4.51
C ILE A 44 9.86 16.33 -4.05
N ILE A 45 11.14 15.98 -4.11
CA ILE A 45 11.70 14.72 -3.64
C ILE A 45 12.47 14.98 -2.35
N PHE A 46 12.27 14.13 -1.32
CA PHE A 46 13.02 14.19 -0.07
C PHE A 46 14.03 13.06 0.02
N LEU A 47 15.31 13.40 0.12
CA LEU A 47 16.39 12.50 0.48
C LEU A 47 16.72 12.67 1.95
N ASN A 48 16.10 11.84 2.80
CA ASN A 48 16.24 11.92 4.25
C ASN A 48 16.82 10.63 4.82
N GLY A 49 17.93 10.72 5.56
CA GLY A 49 18.62 9.59 6.16
C GLY A 49 19.76 9.03 5.28
N PRO A 50 20.32 7.85 5.63
CA PRO A 50 21.45 7.27 4.93
C PRO A 50 21.12 6.87 3.49
N VAL A 51 22.03 7.12 2.57
CA VAL A 51 21.93 6.68 1.17
C VAL A 51 22.18 5.17 1.08
N ASN A 52 21.20 4.43 0.58
CA ASN A 52 21.27 2.97 0.37
C ASN A 52 20.53 2.59 -0.92
N ASP A 53 20.63 1.33 -1.33
CA ASP A 53 20.06 0.86 -2.61
C ASP A 53 18.54 1.04 -2.69
N HIS A 54 17.84 0.93 -1.55
CA HIS A 54 16.40 1.18 -1.50
C HIS A 54 16.06 2.65 -1.77
N MET A 55 16.74 3.58 -1.10
CA MET A 55 16.60 5.03 -1.34
C MET A 55 16.95 5.38 -2.79
N ALA A 56 18.01 4.79 -3.33
CA ALA A 56 18.41 5.00 -4.72
C ALA A 56 17.33 4.53 -5.70
N SER A 57 16.82 3.30 -5.52
CA SER A 57 15.75 2.75 -6.36
C SER A 57 14.50 3.63 -6.36
N LEU A 58 14.05 4.07 -5.18
CA LEU A 58 12.87 4.95 -5.07
C LEU A 58 13.13 6.34 -5.69
N THR A 59 14.29 6.94 -5.44
CA THR A 59 14.61 8.28 -5.93
C THR A 59 14.75 8.28 -7.45
N THR A 60 15.42 7.28 -8.02
CA THR A 60 15.53 7.11 -9.48
C THR A 60 14.16 6.92 -10.12
N ALA A 61 13.29 6.09 -9.53
CA ALA A 61 11.92 5.92 -10.03
C ALA A 61 11.12 7.23 -9.97
N GLN A 62 11.27 8.02 -8.90
CA GLN A 62 10.61 9.31 -8.76
C GLN A 62 11.11 10.33 -9.80
N LEU A 63 12.41 10.39 -10.07
CA LEU A 63 12.99 11.28 -11.08
C LEU A 63 12.44 10.96 -12.47
N LEU A 64 12.46 9.69 -12.87
CA LEU A 64 11.93 9.22 -14.16
C LEU A 64 10.42 9.46 -14.27
N PHE A 65 9.67 9.22 -13.20
CA PHE A 65 8.24 9.50 -13.15
C PHE A 65 7.96 10.99 -13.37
N LEU A 66 8.67 11.88 -12.67
CA LEU A 66 8.49 13.33 -12.81
C LEU A 66 8.89 13.85 -14.19
N GLU A 67 9.92 13.28 -14.81
CA GLU A 67 10.25 13.55 -16.21
C GLU A 67 9.09 13.14 -17.13
N SER A 68 8.57 11.93 -16.98
CA SER A 68 7.48 11.43 -17.84
C SER A 68 6.20 12.27 -17.79
N GLU A 69 5.90 12.86 -16.62
CA GLU A 69 4.73 13.74 -16.45
C GLU A 69 4.94 15.12 -17.09
N HIS A 70 6.11 15.74 -16.86
CA HIS A 70 6.44 17.08 -17.34
C HIS A 70 7.96 17.24 -17.48
N PRO A 71 8.55 16.95 -18.66
CA PRO A 71 10.00 17.00 -18.88
C PRO A 71 10.59 18.41 -18.80
N GLU A 72 9.78 19.45 -19.03
CA GLU A 72 10.20 20.85 -19.03
C GLU A 72 10.23 21.51 -17.63
N LYS A 73 9.64 20.88 -16.62
CA LYS A 73 9.48 21.47 -15.29
C LYS A 73 10.57 21.01 -14.34
N ASP A 74 11.21 21.95 -13.66
CA ASP A 74 12.25 21.65 -12.66
C ASP A 74 11.75 20.67 -11.56
N ILE A 75 12.68 19.86 -11.06
CA ILE A 75 12.48 18.97 -9.91
C ILE A 75 13.22 19.56 -8.71
N TYR A 76 12.62 19.54 -7.53
CA TYR A 76 13.23 20.05 -6.30
C TYR A 76 13.62 18.88 -5.40
N MET A 77 14.90 18.74 -5.12
CA MET A 77 15.45 17.67 -4.28
C MET A 77 15.92 18.23 -2.94
N TYR A 78 15.22 17.87 -1.87
CA TYR A 78 15.48 18.35 -0.51
C TYR A 78 16.32 17.30 0.22
N ILE A 79 17.51 17.70 0.66
CA ILE A 79 18.55 16.79 1.15
C ILE A 79 18.76 17.01 2.66
N ASN A 80 18.63 15.92 3.40
CA ASN A 80 19.02 15.78 4.79
C ASN A 80 19.64 14.39 5.00
N SER A 81 20.89 14.23 4.60
CA SER A 81 21.56 12.93 4.56
C SER A 81 22.97 12.97 5.14
N PRO A 82 23.33 12.03 6.03
CA PRO A 82 24.70 11.84 6.48
C PRO A 82 25.60 11.17 5.42
N GLY A 83 25.07 10.86 4.23
CA GLY A 83 25.74 10.07 3.20
C GLY A 83 25.36 8.59 3.28
N GLY A 84 26.18 7.70 2.72
CA GLY A 84 25.89 6.26 2.70
C GLY A 84 26.66 5.53 1.62
N ALA A 85 26.06 4.49 1.05
CA ALA A 85 26.67 3.67 0.01
C ALA A 85 26.98 4.53 -1.23
N VAL A 86 28.24 4.50 -1.66
CA VAL A 86 28.71 5.32 -2.79
C VAL A 86 28.04 4.91 -4.10
N THR A 87 27.92 3.60 -4.35
CA THR A 87 27.26 3.04 -5.54
C THR A 87 25.79 3.48 -5.64
N ALA A 88 25.05 3.38 -4.54
CA ALA A 88 23.66 3.85 -4.45
C ALA A 88 23.54 5.36 -4.74
N GLY A 89 24.43 6.17 -4.16
CA GLY A 89 24.41 7.61 -4.40
C GLY A 89 24.85 7.99 -5.81
N LEU A 90 25.76 7.24 -6.44
CA LEU A 90 26.12 7.42 -7.86
C LEU A 90 24.94 7.09 -8.78
N ALA A 91 24.13 6.08 -8.47
CA ALA A 91 22.92 5.79 -9.25
C ALA A 91 21.91 6.95 -9.21
N ILE A 92 21.71 7.57 -8.03
CA ILE A 92 20.87 8.77 -7.91
C ILE A 92 21.50 9.92 -8.71
N TYR A 93 22.79 10.17 -8.52
CA TYR A 93 23.53 11.25 -9.19
C TYR A 93 23.43 11.14 -10.71
N ASP A 94 23.73 9.97 -11.27
CA ASP A 94 23.67 9.75 -12.73
C ASP A 94 22.24 9.91 -13.24
N THR A 95 21.23 9.46 -12.48
CA THR A 95 19.82 9.71 -12.84
C THR A 95 19.51 11.21 -12.85
N MET A 96 20.01 11.99 -11.89
CA MET A 96 19.83 13.45 -11.86
C MET A 96 20.43 14.13 -13.09
N GLN A 97 21.57 13.63 -13.59
CA GLN A 97 22.20 14.15 -14.80
C GLN A 97 21.52 13.65 -16.09
N TYR A 98 20.87 12.49 -16.02
CA TYR A 98 20.27 11.82 -17.18
C TYR A 98 18.90 12.39 -17.58
N VAL A 99 18.08 12.76 -16.59
CA VAL A 99 16.73 13.27 -16.84
C VAL A 99 16.75 14.69 -17.43
N GLN A 100 15.78 15.00 -18.31
CA GLN A 100 15.65 16.31 -18.95
C GLN A 100 15.34 17.47 -17.97
N PRO A 101 14.46 17.31 -16.96
CA PRO A 101 14.23 18.33 -15.95
C PRO A 101 15.50 18.74 -15.21
N ARG A 102 15.67 20.05 -14.99
CA ARG A 102 16.70 20.55 -14.07
C ARG A 102 16.40 20.11 -12.64
N VAL A 103 17.37 19.48 -11.98
CA VAL A 103 17.26 19.06 -10.58
C VAL A 103 17.86 20.14 -9.67
N ARG A 104 16.99 20.86 -8.95
CA ARG A 104 17.37 21.90 -7.98
C ARG A 104 17.56 21.29 -6.61
N THR A 105 18.70 21.50 -5.97
CA THR A 105 19.03 20.88 -4.68
C THR A 105 18.93 21.88 -3.53
N LEU A 106 18.37 21.44 -2.41
CA LEU A 106 18.27 22.23 -1.18
C LEU A 106 18.69 21.40 0.03
N CYS A 107 19.78 21.79 0.71
CA CYS A 107 20.15 21.21 1.99
C CYS A 107 19.31 21.83 3.11
N ILE A 108 18.49 21.01 3.78
CA ILE A 108 17.58 21.45 4.85
C ILE A 108 18.06 21.10 6.26
N GLY A 109 19.15 20.33 6.38
CA GLY A 109 19.72 19.91 7.67
C GLY A 109 21.19 19.55 7.54
N GLN A 110 21.49 18.41 6.93
CA GLN A 110 22.87 18.06 6.59
C GLN A 110 22.98 17.46 5.18
N ALA A 111 24.13 17.68 4.55
CA ALA A 111 24.55 17.01 3.33
C ALA A 111 26.00 16.60 3.52
N ALA A 112 26.21 15.35 3.94
CA ALA A 112 27.54 14.81 4.21
C ALA A 112 27.89 13.67 3.26
N SER A 113 29.16 13.54 2.90
CA SER A 113 29.67 12.49 2.01
C SER A 113 28.84 12.41 0.70
N MET A 114 28.19 11.27 0.40
CA MET A 114 27.31 11.17 -0.76
C MET A 114 26.17 12.18 -0.76
N GLY A 115 25.66 12.60 0.40
CA GLY A 115 24.68 13.68 0.48
C GLY A 115 25.25 15.02 -0.01
N ALA A 116 26.54 15.30 0.25
CA ALA A 116 27.22 16.49 -0.26
C ALA A 116 27.45 16.43 -1.77
N LEU A 117 27.78 15.25 -2.31
CA LEU A 117 27.90 15.07 -3.76
C LEU A 117 26.56 15.30 -4.46
N LEU A 118 25.47 14.72 -3.93
CA LEU A 118 24.13 14.91 -4.47
C LEU A 118 23.68 16.37 -4.38
N LEU A 119 24.04 17.08 -3.31
CA LEU A 119 23.81 18.52 -3.21
C LEU A 119 24.56 19.30 -4.30
N ALA A 120 25.85 19.03 -4.47
CA ALA A 120 26.72 19.69 -5.45
C ALA A 120 26.35 19.35 -6.91
N GLY A 121 25.81 18.15 -7.13
CA GLY A 121 25.37 17.64 -8.43
C GLY A 121 24.02 18.15 -8.93
N GLY A 122 23.36 19.03 -8.18
CA GLY A 122 22.21 19.78 -8.69
C GLY A 122 22.60 20.75 -9.81
N GLU A 123 21.59 21.26 -10.52
CA GLU A 123 21.76 22.26 -11.59
C GLU A 123 22.55 23.49 -11.08
N ALA A 124 23.57 23.91 -11.82
CA ALA A 124 24.40 25.05 -11.48
C ALA A 124 23.56 26.34 -11.33
N GLY A 125 23.85 27.14 -10.29
CA GLY A 125 23.06 28.31 -9.92
C GLY A 125 21.76 27.99 -9.17
N CYS A 126 21.44 26.70 -8.96
CA CYS A 126 20.22 26.25 -8.29
C CYS A 126 20.49 25.36 -7.07
N ARG A 127 21.72 25.30 -6.57
CA ARG A 127 22.13 24.52 -5.40
C ARG A 127 22.10 25.43 -4.18
N SER A 128 21.34 25.07 -3.15
CA SER A 128 21.11 25.97 -2.03
C SER A 128 21.14 25.26 -0.68
N ALA A 129 21.34 26.01 0.40
CA ALA A 129 21.23 25.50 1.76
C ALA A 129 20.44 26.45 2.66
N LEU A 130 19.84 25.91 3.72
CA LEU A 130 19.26 26.71 4.80
C LEU A 130 20.37 27.21 5.76
N PRO A 131 20.15 28.29 6.53
CA PRO A 131 21.21 28.97 7.28
C PRO A 131 21.92 28.13 8.35
N ASN A 132 21.28 27.08 8.86
CA ASN A 132 21.84 26.19 9.88
C ASN A 132 22.25 24.82 9.30
N ALA A 133 22.26 24.69 7.97
CA ALA A 133 22.62 23.44 7.33
C ALA A 133 24.12 23.17 7.46
N ARG A 134 24.50 21.89 7.53
CA ARG A 134 25.90 21.45 7.60
C ARG A 134 26.27 20.66 6.36
N ILE A 135 27.33 21.07 5.68
CA ILE A 135 27.88 20.34 4.53
C ILE A 135 29.19 19.70 4.94
N MET A 136 29.41 18.44 4.56
CA MET A 136 30.67 17.75 4.83
C MET A 136 31.13 16.93 3.63
N ILE A 137 32.40 17.09 3.28
CA ILE A 137 33.07 16.22 2.31
C ILE A 137 34.20 15.45 3.00
N HIS A 138 34.41 14.22 2.55
CA HIS A 138 35.48 13.33 2.97
C HIS A 138 35.67 12.24 1.91
N GLN A 139 36.80 11.55 1.95
CA GLN A 139 37.09 10.42 1.07
C GLN A 139 36.14 9.23 1.34
N PRO A 140 35.90 8.36 0.35
CA PRO A 140 35.12 7.15 0.59
C PRO A 140 35.85 6.23 1.58
N SER A 141 35.09 5.60 2.47
CA SER A 141 35.60 4.55 3.34
C SER A 141 35.55 3.19 2.63
N GLY A 142 36.60 2.39 2.75
CA GLY A 142 36.64 1.01 2.25
C GLY A 142 37.65 0.17 3.04
N GLY A 143 37.48 -1.15 2.98
CA GLY A 143 38.37 -2.12 3.61
C GLY A 143 38.57 -3.32 2.69
N ALA A 144 39.70 -4.00 2.84
CA ALA A 144 40.05 -5.17 2.04
C ALA A 144 40.58 -6.30 2.92
N GLN A 145 40.18 -7.54 2.62
CA GLN A 145 40.59 -8.76 3.33
C GLN A 145 40.64 -9.94 2.34
N GLY A 146 41.56 -10.88 2.54
CA GLY A 146 41.68 -12.07 1.67
C GLY A 146 43.12 -12.34 1.23
N MET A 147 43.28 -13.03 0.09
CA MET A 147 44.59 -13.23 -0.52
C MET A 147 45.21 -11.90 -0.95
N ALA A 148 46.54 -11.84 -1.08
CA ALA A 148 47.24 -10.61 -1.48
C ALA A 148 46.71 -10.04 -2.82
N SER A 149 46.33 -10.90 -3.76
CA SER A 149 45.70 -10.50 -5.02
C SER A 149 44.34 -9.83 -4.81
N ASP A 150 43.49 -10.40 -3.95
CA ASP A 150 42.14 -9.89 -3.68
C ASP A 150 42.20 -8.56 -2.94
N ILE A 151 43.14 -8.45 -1.99
CA ILE A 151 43.42 -7.18 -1.29
C ILE A 151 43.86 -6.11 -2.27
N ALA A 152 44.77 -6.43 -3.21
CA ALA A 152 45.24 -5.48 -4.21
C ALA A 152 44.11 -5.00 -5.14
N ILE A 153 43.25 -5.93 -5.60
CA ILE A 153 42.09 -5.59 -6.46
C ILE A 153 41.11 -4.68 -5.73
N GLN A 154 40.77 -5.00 -4.47
CA GLN A 154 39.84 -4.20 -3.67
C GLN A 154 40.43 -2.82 -3.33
N ALA A 155 41.72 -2.74 -3.01
CA ALA A 155 42.40 -1.47 -2.76
C ALA A 155 42.39 -0.58 -4.01
N GLU A 156 42.67 -1.15 -5.18
CA GLU A 156 42.61 -0.43 -6.46
C GLU A 156 41.19 0.10 -6.74
N GLU A 157 40.14 -0.69 -6.51
CA GLU A 157 38.75 -0.23 -6.66
C GLU A 157 38.41 0.94 -5.72
N ILE A 158 38.87 0.91 -4.47
CA ILE A 158 38.68 2.02 -3.52
C ILE A 158 39.36 3.30 -4.03
N LEU A 159 40.58 3.19 -4.56
CA LEU A 159 41.32 4.32 -5.13
C LEU A 159 40.64 4.86 -6.38
N GLN A 160 40.15 3.99 -7.26
CA GLN A 160 39.39 4.39 -8.45
C GLN A 160 38.10 5.11 -8.07
N LEU A 161 37.39 4.63 -7.06
CA LEU A 161 36.18 5.27 -6.55
C LEU A 161 36.47 6.65 -5.94
N ARG A 162 37.53 6.77 -5.12
CA ARG A 162 38.02 8.05 -4.61
C ARG A 162 38.32 9.02 -5.75
N ASN A 163 39.07 8.59 -6.75
CA ASN A 163 39.42 9.42 -7.91
C ASN A 163 38.18 9.86 -8.70
N ARG A 164 37.19 8.98 -8.86
CA ARG A 164 35.91 9.30 -9.52
C ARG A 164 35.16 10.39 -8.75
N LEU A 165 35.00 10.23 -7.43
CA LEU A 165 34.32 11.22 -6.58
C LEU A 165 35.03 12.58 -6.61
N ASN A 166 36.36 12.60 -6.51
CA ASN A 166 37.14 13.84 -6.54
C ASN A 166 36.94 14.59 -7.88
N ARG A 167 36.90 13.87 -9.01
CA ARG A 167 36.63 14.48 -10.32
C ARG A 167 35.22 15.08 -10.40
N LEU A 168 34.22 14.40 -9.85
CA LEU A 168 32.85 14.94 -9.82
C LEU A 168 32.77 16.21 -8.95
N PHE A 169 33.42 16.23 -7.79
CA PHE A 169 33.49 17.45 -6.99
C PHE A 169 34.26 18.57 -7.69
N ALA A 170 35.38 18.27 -8.36
CA ALA A 170 36.14 19.24 -9.14
C ALA A 170 35.28 19.85 -10.26
N GLN A 171 34.50 19.01 -10.96
CA GLN A 171 33.55 19.44 -11.99
C GLN A 171 32.50 20.41 -11.43
N HIS A 172 31.86 20.07 -10.31
CA HIS A 172 30.75 20.88 -9.78
C HIS A 172 31.19 22.12 -9.02
N THR A 173 32.38 22.13 -8.44
CA THR A 173 32.94 23.27 -7.70
C THR A 173 33.79 24.19 -8.57
N SER A 174 34.13 23.76 -9.79
CA SER A 174 35.08 24.44 -10.68
C SER A 174 36.45 24.70 -10.04
N LYS A 175 36.87 23.85 -9.10
CA LYS A 175 38.19 23.91 -8.45
C LYS A 175 39.12 22.85 -9.03
N ASP A 176 40.42 23.12 -8.96
CA ASP A 176 41.45 22.17 -9.38
C ASP A 176 41.34 20.85 -8.59
N LEU A 177 41.59 19.75 -9.29
CA LEU A 177 41.49 18.40 -8.72
C LEU A 177 42.39 18.23 -7.49
N SER A 178 43.59 18.82 -7.49
CA SER A 178 44.53 18.77 -6.36
C SER A 178 43.98 19.41 -5.09
N LEU A 179 43.23 20.51 -5.22
CA LEU A 179 42.59 21.19 -4.09
C LEU A 179 41.44 20.34 -3.55
N ILE A 180 40.68 19.67 -4.42
CA ILE A 180 39.64 18.72 -4.01
C ILE A 180 40.25 17.51 -3.30
N GLU A 181 41.31 16.93 -3.83
CA GLU A 181 42.03 15.81 -3.22
C GLU A 181 42.50 16.15 -1.80
N GLN A 182 43.08 17.33 -1.61
CA GLN A 182 43.49 17.81 -0.28
C GLN A 182 42.29 18.05 0.64
N ALA A 183 41.21 18.62 0.13
CA ALA A 183 40.02 18.93 0.91
C ALA A 183 39.21 17.68 1.31
N MET A 184 39.27 16.61 0.52
CA MET A 184 38.57 15.35 0.79
C MET A 184 39.40 14.36 1.61
N ASP A 185 40.71 14.57 1.78
CA ASP A 185 41.58 13.63 2.49
C ASP A 185 41.14 13.40 3.95
N ARG A 186 40.54 14.42 4.57
CA ARG A 186 39.95 14.38 5.92
C ARG A 186 38.56 14.97 5.92
N ASP A 187 37.81 14.70 6.99
CA ASP A 187 36.51 15.30 7.22
C ASP A 187 36.59 16.82 7.20
N LYS A 188 36.02 17.43 6.16
CA LYS A 188 35.91 18.88 6.02
C LYS A 188 34.47 19.31 6.18
N PHE A 189 34.17 19.87 7.35
CA PHE A 189 32.87 20.44 7.66
C PHE A 189 32.80 21.92 7.27
N MET A 190 31.69 22.30 6.65
CA MET A 190 31.41 23.66 6.21
C MET A 190 30.00 24.05 6.66
N ASP A 191 29.87 25.29 7.12
CA ASP A 191 28.60 25.99 7.19
C ASP A 191 28.17 26.42 5.77
N PRO A 192 26.96 26.97 5.59
CA PRO A 192 26.48 27.37 4.27
C PRO A 192 27.37 28.41 3.59
N GLU A 193 27.91 29.38 4.35
CA GLU A 193 28.84 30.39 3.85
C GLU A 193 30.14 29.76 3.31
N GLY A 194 30.76 28.87 4.08
CA GLY A 194 31.95 28.13 3.64
C GLY A 194 31.67 27.19 2.47
N ALA A 195 30.45 26.63 2.38
CA ALA A 195 30.04 25.81 1.25
C ALA A 195 29.86 26.61 -0.05
N ILE A 196 29.47 27.89 0.02
CA ILE A 196 29.47 28.81 -1.14
C ILE A 196 30.90 29.09 -1.58
N GLU A 197 31.79 29.47 -0.66
CA GLU A 197 33.19 29.75 -0.98
C GLU A 197 33.90 28.52 -1.58
N PHE A 198 33.53 27.33 -1.09
CA PHE A 198 34.00 26.07 -1.64
C PHE A 198 33.31 25.65 -2.94
N GLY A 199 32.21 26.29 -3.34
CA GLY A 199 31.50 26.01 -4.59
C GLY A 199 30.56 24.79 -4.56
N LEU A 200 30.18 24.31 -3.38
CA LEU A 200 29.23 23.17 -3.24
C LEU A 200 27.77 23.60 -3.36
N ILE A 201 27.49 24.86 -3.04
CA ILE A 201 26.18 25.49 -3.18
C ILE A 201 26.35 26.89 -3.76
N ASP A 202 25.28 27.43 -4.34
CA ASP A 202 25.24 28.74 -4.99
C ASP A 202 24.62 29.83 -4.10
N SER A 203 23.72 29.46 -3.17
CA SER A 203 23.04 30.45 -2.31
C SER A 203 22.54 29.92 -0.95
N ILE A 204 22.33 30.84 -0.01
CA ILE A 204 21.71 30.56 1.30
C ILE A 204 20.27 31.09 1.30
N LEU A 205 19.29 30.19 1.49
CA LEU A 205 17.87 30.56 1.53
C LEU A 205 17.44 30.84 2.98
N ARG A 206 17.34 32.12 3.35
CA ARG A 206 16.85 32.54 4.68
C ARG A 206 15.33 32.53 4.79
N GLN A 207 14.68 32.94 3.71
CA GLN A 207 13.23 32.94 3.60
C GLN A 207 12.88 32.40 2.22
N ARG A 208 11.77 31.68 2.13
CA ARG A 208 11.22 31.35 0.83
C ARG A 208 10.85 32.68 0.17
N PRO A 209 11.36 32.98 -1.04
CA PRO A 209 10.91 34.15 -1.76
C PRO A 209 9.38 34.14 -1.79
N LYS A 210 8.74 35.30 -1.60
CA LYS A 210 7.30 35.43 -1.85
C LYS A 210 7.08 35.18 -3.35
N THR A 211 7.01 33.92 -3.73
CA THR A 211 6.35 33.54 -4.95
C THR A 211 4.92 34.03 -4.77
N ALA A 212 4.50 34.99 -5.59
CA ALA A 212 3.08 35.16 -5.85
C ALA A 212 2.51 33.74 -6.04
N PRO A 213 1.32 33.42 -5.49
CA PRO A 213 0.66 32.16 -5.80
C PRO A 213 0.80 31.97 -7.31
N PRO A 214 1.21 30.77 -7.79
CA PRO A 214 1.46 30.56 -9.21
C PRO A 214 0.33 31.25 -9.93
N ALA A 215 0.68 32.19 -10.82
CA ALA A 215 -0.32 32.88 -11.60
C ALA A 215 -1.19 31.77 -12.15
N SER A 216 -2.37 31.61 -11.56
CA SER A 216 -3.44 30.92 -12.22
C SER A 216 -3.49 31.73 -13.50
N THR A 217 -3.05 31.16 -14.61
CA THR A 217 -3.58 31.48 -15.92
C THR A 217 -5.05 31.07 -15.91
N CYS A 218 -5.82 31.59 -14.97
CA CYS A 218 -7.03 32.31 -15.28
C CYS A 218 -6.62 33.36 -16.30
N HIS A 219 -6.67 32.98 -17.57
CA HIS A 219 -7.10 33.90 -18.61
C HIS A 219 -8.51 34.39 -18.24
N PHE A 220 -8.60 35.29 -17.27
CA PHE A 220 -9.66 36.27 -17.17
C PHE A 220 -9.12 37.57 -17.78
N GLN A 221 -8.64 37.45 -19.02
CA GLN A 221 -8.79 38.56 -19.95
C GLN A 221 -10.23 38.44 -20.44
N THR A 222 -10.99 39.48 -20.15
CA THR A 222 -12.40 39.67 -20.43
C THR A 222 -12.81 39.13 -21.80
N CYS A 223 -13.49 37.98 -21.81
CA CYS A 223 -14.27 37.51 -22.94
C CYS A 223 -15.61 36.95 -22.41
N PRO A 224 -16.70 37.08 -23.20
CA PRO A 224 -18.08 36.98 -22.70
C PRO A 224 -18.39 35.56 -22.25
N ARG A 225 -19.21 35.42 -21.20
CA ARG A 225 -19.71 34.13 -20.68
C ARG A 225 -20.12 33.20 -21.84
N ALA A 226 -19.27 32.22 -22.13
CA ALA A 226 -19.60 31.13 -23.02
C ALA A 226 -20.62 30.22 -22.33
N LYS A 227 -21.66 29.88 -23.09
CA LYS A 227 -22.82 29.07 -22.71
C LYS A 227 -22.40 27.71 -22.18
N SER A 228 -23.18 27.18 -21.23
CA SER A 228 -23.13 25.80 -20.74
C SER A 228 -23.07 24.79 -21.89
N MET A 229 -22.17 23.80 -21.79
CA MET A 229 -22.14 22.61 -22.65
C MET A 229 -23.43 21.77 -22.48
N PRO A 230 -23.93 21.10 -23.54
CA PRO A 230 -25.24 20.45 -23.55
C PRO A 230 -25.14 19.00 -23.08
N GLY A 231 -25.81 18.65 -21.97
CA GLY A 231 -25.82 17.26 -21.48
C GLY A 231 -26.63 16.98 -20.21
N ASP A 232 -27.14 18.00 -19.52
CA ASP A 232 -27.88 17.86 -18.25
C ASP A 232 -29.31 18.42 -18.35
N GLU A 233 -29.89 18.44 -19.55
CA GLU A 233 -31.23 18.98 -19.78
C GLU A 233 -32.32 17.99 -19.35
N SER A 234 -33.27 18.47 -18.56
CA SER A 234 -34.37 17.69 -18.02
C SER A 234 -35.68 18.47 -18.18
N LEU A 235 -36.79 17.77 -18.42
CA LEU A 235 -38.12 18.38 -18.43
C LEU A 235 -38.49 18.97 -17.06
N THR A 236 -37.88 18.43 -16.00
CA THR A 236 -38.06 18.89 -14.62
C THR A 236 -36.96 19.86 -14.23
N VAL A 237 -37.37 21.01 -13.71
CA VAL A 237 -36.50 22.05 -13.19
C VAL A 237 -36.62 22.11 -11.67
N PHE A 238 -35.48 22.16 -10.99
CA PHE A 238 -35.34 22.35 -9.55
C PHE A 238 -35.17 23.84 -9.22
N VAL A 239 -36.02 24.33 -8.32
CA VAL A 239 -36.09 25.73 -7.91
C VAL A 239 -35.84 25.84 -6.41
N ARG A 240 -35.00 26.79 -5.98
CA ARG A 240 -34.73 27.08 -4.54
C ARG A 240 -34.53 28.57 -4.30
N ASP A 241 -34.42 28.96 -3.03
CA ASP A 241 -34.20 30.35 -2.58
C ASP A 241 -35.39 31.31 -2.86
N PHE A 242 -36.61 30.77 -2.84
CA PHE A 242 -37.85 31.55 -2.94
C PHE A 242 -38.52 31.76 -1.57
N PRO A 243 -39.35 32.82 -1.40
CA PRO A 243 -39.99 33.13 -0.13
C PRO A 243 -40.86 31.99 0.44
N SER A 244 -40.91 31.89 1.76
CA SER A 244 -41.65 30.82 2.45
C SER A 244 -43.17 30.86 2.25
N HIS A 245 -43.75 31.95 1.73
CA HIS A 245 -45.19 32.09 1.46
C HIS A 245 -45.55 31.87 -0.01
N THR A 246 -44.60 31.44 -0.86
CA THR A 246 -44.84 31.18 -2.27
C THR A 246 -45.85 30.04 -2.49
N THR A 247 -46.80 30.27 -3.39
CA THR A 247 -47.83 29.32 -3.81
C THR A 247 -47.59 28.82 -5.25
N ASP A 248 -48.28 27.73 -5.63
CA ASP A 248 -48.26 27.22 -7.01
C ASP A 248 -48.71 28.27 -8.03
N GLY A 249 -49.64 29.16 -7.65
CA GLY A 249 -50.11 30.26 -8.50
C GLY A 249 -49.01 31.26 -8.82
N ASP A 250 -48.07 31.49 -7.89
CA ASP A 250 -46.94 32.39 -8.09
C ASP A 250 -45.92 31.79 -9.06
N PHE A 251 -45.64 30.50 -8.96
CA PHE A 251 -44.79 29.79 -9.92
C PHE A 251 -45.41 29.76 -11.32
N LYS A 252 -46.73 29.55 -11.42
CA LYS A 252 -47.45 29.63 -12.71
C LYS A 252 -47.35 31.00 -13.35
N ARG A 253 -47.42 32.09 -12.56
CA ARG A 253 -47.25 33.45 -13.08
C ARG A 253 -45.80 33.73 -13.50
N PHE A 254 -44.83 33.27 -12.71
CA PHE A 254 -43.41 33.55 -12.97
C PHE A 254 -42.85 32.80 -14.18
N PHE A 255 -43.34 31.59 -14.46
CA PHE A 255 -42.97 30.78 -15.62
C PHE A 255 -44.01 30.81 -16.75
N ALA A 256 -45.00 31.72 -16.70
CA ALA A 256 -46.08 31.80 -17.70
C ALA A 256 -45.57 32.03 -19.13
N ASP A 257 -44.49 32.81 -19.27
CA ASP A 257 -43.77 33.09 -20.51
C ASP A 257 -42.79 31.97 -20.90
N CYS A 258 -42.50 31.03 -19.99
CA CYS A 258 -41.66 29.88 -20.29
C CYS A 258 -42.43 28.78 -21.01
N GLY A 259 -43.73 28.60 -20.76
CA GLY A 259 -44.56 27.60 -21.45
C GLY A 259 -45.57 26.92 -20.52
N ARG A 260 -46.18 25.83 -20.98
CA ARG A 260 -47.17 25.08 -20.18
C ARG A 260 -46.46 24.26 -19.11
N ILE A 261 -46.88 24.44 -17.86
CA ILE A 261 -46.37 23.74 -16.69
C ILE A 261 -47.28 22.55 -16.40
N GLY A 262 -46.71 21.35 -16.32
CA GLY A 262 -47.44 20.12 -16.05
C GLY A 262 -47.71 19.92 -14.55
N LYS A 263 -46.65 19.92 -13.73
CA LYS A 263 -46.75 19.69 -12.28
C LYS A 263 -45.76 20.56 -11.50
N ILE A 264 -46.21 21.09 -10.36
CA ILE A 264 -45.37 21.80 -9.39
C ILE A 264 -45.42 21.01 -8.08
N ASP A 265 -44.26 20.67 -7.54
CA ASP A 265 -44.12 19.94 -6.27
C ASP A 265 -43.21 20.74 -5.33
N ILE A 266 -43.82 21.52 -4.43
CA ILE A 266 -43.09 22.31 -3.44
C ILE A 266 -42.86 21.48 -2.18
N LYS A 267 -41.59 21.24 -1.84
CA LYS A 267 -41.16 20.46 -0.68
C LYS A 267 -40.54 21.34 0.40
N ALA A 268 -40.75 20.92 1.65
CA ALA A 268 -40.13 21.49 2.82
C ALA A 268 -39.50 20.36 3.64
N ASP A 269 -38.18 20.34 3.74
CA ASP A 269 -37.46 19.45 4.63
C ASP A 269 -37.33 20.12 6.02
N PRO A 270 -37.54 19.39 7.14
CA PRO A 270 -37.32 19.93 8.47
C PRO A 270 -35.88 20.45 8.62
N GLY A 271 -35.69 21.76 8.81
CA GLY A 271 -34.37 22.39 8.98
C GLY A 271 -33.66 22.83 7.69
N ARG A 272 -34.28 22.74 6.51
CA ARG A 272 -33.75 23.29 5.25
C ARG A 272 -34.71 24.29 4.59
N ALA A 273 -34.17 25.18 3.76
CA ALA A 273 -34.97 26.10 2.96
C ALA A 273 -35.90 25.35 1.99
N ARG A 274 -37.12 25.86 1.77
CA ARG A 274 -38.09 25.28 0.84
C ARG A 274 -37.50 25.20 -0.58
N TYR A 275 -37.82 24.13 -1.28
CA TYR A 275 -37.43 23.93 -2.67
C TYR A 275 -38.61 23.36 -3.47
N ALA A 276 -38.60 23.52 -4.78
CA ALA A 276 -39.68 23.07 -5.65
C ALA A 276 -39.14 22.34 -6.88
N PHE A 277 -39.90 21.36 -7.36
CA PHE A 277 -39.71 20.77 -8.68
C PHE A 277 -40.85 21.24 -9.59
N VAL A 278 -40.49 21.73 -10.78
CA VAL A 278 -41.43 22.22 -11.78
C VAL A 278 -41.23 21.41 -13.05
N ASP A 279 -42.23 20.62 -13.41
CA ASP A 279 -42.27 19.82 -14.63
C ASP A 279 -42.87 20.64 -15.78
N PHE A 280 -42.16 20.70 -16.90
CA PHE A 280 -42.62 21.32 -18.14
C PHE A 280 -42.98 20.27 -19.18
N ASP A 281 -43.96 20.57 -20.02
CA ASP A 281 -44.43 19.65 -21.07
C ASP A 281 -43.39 19.45 -22.19
N ASP A 282 -42.48 20.41 -22.37
CA ASP A 282 -41.46 20.37 -23.41
C ASP A 282 -40.09 20.90 -22.95
N LEU A 283 -39.04 20.40 -23.59
CA LEU A 283 -37.65 20.73 -23.25
C LEU A 283 -37.33 22.20 -23.54
N SER A 284 -37.98 22.83 -24.52
CA SER A 284 -37.77 24.25 -24.82
C SER A 284 -38.29 25.15 -23.69
N SER A 285 -39.40 24.78 -23.06
CA SER A 285 -39.97 25.44 -21.89
C SER A 285 -39.06 25.28 -20.67
N SER A 286 -38.51 24.09 -20.43
CA SER A 286 -37.53 23.87 -19.36
C SER A 286 -36.24 24.69 -19.54
N ARG A 287 -35.76 24.85 -20.78
CA ARG A 287 -34.60 25.72 -21.12
C ARG A 287 -34.91 27.20 -20.82
N ARG A 288 -36.09 27.69 -21.21
CA ARG A 288 -36.55 29.05 -20.89
C ARG A 288 -36.68 29.27 -19.38
N ALA A 289 -37.13 28.25 -18.65
CA ALA A 289 -37.23 28.30 -17.19
C ALA A 289 -35.86 28.39 -16.51
N VAL A 290 -34.88 27.57 -16.93
CA VAL A 290 -33.49 27.65 -16.42
C VAL A 290 -32.84 29.00 -16.77
N ALA A 291 -33.20 29.62 -17.89
CA ALA A 291 -32.74 30.97 -18.22
C ALA A 291 -33.23 32.05 -17.25
N LYS A 292 -34.22 31.76 -16.39
CA LYS A 292 -34.67 32.64 -15.30
C LYS A 292 -33.85 32.49 -14.01
N ASP A 293 -32.75 31.72 -14.01
CA ASP A 293 -31.83 31.65 -12.87
C ASP A 293 -31.39 33.05 -12.41
N ARG A 294 -31.44 33.28 -11.09
CA ARG A 294 -31.10 34.54 -10.39
C ARG A 294 -31.95 35.76 -10.73
N THR A 295 -33.10 35.58 -11.38
CA THR A 295 -34.06 36.66 -11.60
C THR A 295 -34.91 36.91 -10.35
N MET A 296 -35.53 38.09 -10.28
CA MET A 296 -36.33 38.51 -9.13
C MET A 296 -37.68 37.78 -9.13
N PHE A 297 -37.99 37.11 -8.01
CA PHE A 297 -39.23 36.41 -7.76
C PHE A 297 -39.75 36.77 -6.36
N LEU A 298 -40.88 37.48 -6.28
CA LEU A 298 -41.52 37.89 -5.02
C LEU A 298 -40.54 38.47 -3.99
N ASN A 299 -39.65 39.36 -4.45
CA ASN A 299 -38.60 40.04 -3.67
C ASN A 299 -37.37 39.20 -3.25
N SER A 300 -37.21 37.97 -3.73
CA SER A 300 -35.98 37.18 -3.61
C SER A 300 -35.37 36.89 -4.98
N ARG A 301 -34.06 36.61 -5.03
CA ARG A 301 -33.41 36.07 -6.23
C ARG A 301 -33.50 34.56 -6.19
N VAL A 302 -34.24 33.98 -7.13
CA VAL A 302 -34.48 32.54 -7.17
C VAL A 302 -33.35 31.81 -7.90
N THR A 303 -33.00 30.61 -7.46
CA THR A 303 -32.04 29.73 -8.15
C THR A 303 -32.81 28.65 -8.91
N VAL A 304 -32.50 28.46 -10.20
CA VAL A 304 -33.23 27.55 -11.11
C VAL A 304 -32.25 26.67 -11.87
N ASN A 305 -32.31 25.34 -11.71
CA ASN A 305 -31.41 24.37 -12.36
C ASN A 305 -32.17 23.13 -12.86
N TYR A 306 -31.61 22.34 -13.77
CA TYR A 306 -32.20 21.05 -14.13
C TYR A 306 -32.20 20.03 -12.99
N SER A 307 -33.23 19.18 -12.92
CA SER A 307 -33.35 18.10 -11.92
C SER A 307 -32.59 16.83 -12.34
N LYS A 308 -31.79 16.26 -11.44
CA LYS A 308 -31.01 15.04 -11.66
C LYS A 308 -31.84 13.78 -11.38
N LYS A 309 -32.05 12.90 -12.38
CA LYS A 309 -32.77 11.61 -12.19
C LYS A 309 -31.94 10.59 -11.39
N LYS A 310 -32.58 9.79 -10.51
CA LYS A 310 -32.00 8.59 -9.88
C LYS A 310 -32.31 7.32 -10.72
N PRO A 311 -31.41 6.32 -10.85
CA PRO A 311 -31.69 5.08 -11.58
C PRO A 311 -32.52 4.08 -10.76
N TYR A 312 -33.41 3.33 -11.43
CA TYR A 312 -34.30 2.29 -10.87
C TYR A 312 -33.58 0.93 -10.71
N MET A 313 -33.86 0.19 -9.63
CA MET A 313 -33.42 -1.19 -9.40
C MET A 313 -34.56 -2.19 -9.67
N HIS A 314 -34.26 -3.31 -10.34
CA HIS A 314 -35.17 -4.46 -10.45
C HIS A 314 -34.92 -5.46 -9.32
N SER A 315 -36.01 -5.95 -8.73
CA SER A 315 -36.07 -6.91 -7.63
C SER A 315 -36.37 -8.33 -8.12
N THR A 316 -35.75 -9.33 -7.51
CA THR A 316 -36.24 -10.72 -7.46
C THR A 316 -36.07 -11.28 -6.03
N PRO A 317 -36.94 -12.19 -5.55
CA PRO A 317 -37.04 -12.54 -4.13
C PRO A 317 -36.13 -13.71 -3.73
N ARG A 318 -35.64 -13.66 -2.49
CA ARG A 318 -34.77 -14.66 -1.84
C ARG A 318 -35.60 -15.58 -0.93
N VAL A 319 -35.24 -16.87 -0.90
CA VAL A 319 -35.71 -17.87 0.08
C VAL A 319 -34.68 -18.00 1.22
N THR A 320 -35.14 -18.09 2.47
CA THR A 320 -34.33 -18.14 3.70
C THR A 320 -34.19 -19.56 4.27
N PRO A 321 -33.03 -19.93 4.84
CA PRO A 321 -32.93 -20.98 5.88
C PRO A 321 -32.59 -20.39 7.28
N PRO A 322 -32.79 -21.18 8.37
CA PRO A 322 -32.93 -20.69 9.75
C PRO A 322 -31.58 -20.53 10.51
N PRO A 323 -31.55 -19.91 11.71
CA PRO A 323 -30.32 -19.49 12.38
C PRO A 323 -29.71 -20.60 13.27
N MET A 324 -28.38 -20.57 13.45
CA MET A 324 -27.67 -21.32 14.48
C MET A 324 -26.95 -20.39 15.48
N VAL A 325 -26.86 -20.89 16.72
CA VAL A 325 -26.62 -20.20 17.99
C VAL A 325 -25.15 -19.81 18.21
N SER A 326 -24.90 -18.66 18.84
CA SER A 326 -23.60 -18.07 19.16
C SER A 326 -22.97 -18.56 20.49
N PRO A 327 -21.63 -18.64 20.61
CA PRO A 327 -20.93 -18.97 21.86
C PRO A 327 -20.53 -17.72 22.68
N PRO A 328 -20.14 -17.87 23.97
CA PRO A 328 -20.13 -16.79 24.96
C PRO A 328 -18.84 -15.94 24.99
N PRO A 329 -18.87 -14.75 25.62
CA PRO A 329 -17.78 -13.77 25.57
C PRO A 329 -16.65 -14.03 26.59
N LEU A 330 -15.41 -13.77 26.18
CA LEU A 330 -14.20 -13.87 27.01
C LEU A 330 -13.93 -12.57 27.81
N THR A 331 -13.42 -12.75 29.03
CA THR A 331 -13.10 -11.72 30.04
C THR A 331 -11.80 -10.96 29.76
N PRO A 332 -11.69 -9.69 30.22
CA PRO A 332 -10.55 -8.81 29.91
C PRO A 332 -9.31 -9.08 30.80
N PRO A 333 -8.07 -8.91 30.28
CA PRO A 333 -6.86 -9.10 31.05
C PRO A 333 -6.42 -7.81 31.79
N ARG A 334 -5.67 -8.05 32.87
CA ARG A 334 -5.25 -7.11 33.93
C ARG A 334 -4.01 -6.30 33.51
N ALA A 335 -3.95 -5.02 33.91
CA ALA A 335 -2.87 -4.10 33.57
C ALA A 335 -1.50 -4.54 34.12
N MET A 336 -0.46 -4.57 33.27
CA MET A 336 0.94 -4.74 33.67
C MET A 336 1.77 -3.50 33.32
N THR A 337 2.70 -3.18 34.22
CA THR A 337 3.63 -2.04 34.20
C THR A 337 4.68 -2.14 33.08
N PRO A 338 5.21 -1.00 32.59
CA PRO A 338 6.08 -0.98 31.41
C PRO A 338 7.51 -1.47 31.73
N LEU A 339 8.01 -2.37 30.88
CA LEU A 339 9.40 -2.81 30.83
C LEU A 339 10.20 -1.97 29.78
N PRO A 340 11.53 -1.85 29.93
CA PRO A 340 12.36 -0.96 29.13
C PRO A 340 12.45 -1.39 27.64
N PRO A 341 12.83 -0.47 26.73
CA PRO A 341 12.76 -0.68 25.29
C PRO A 341 13.67 -1.82 24.83
N THR A 342 13.04 -2.88 24.32
CA THR A 342 13.71 -4.00 23.68
C THR A 342 14.35 -3.53 22.37
N ILE A 343 15.69 -3.58 22.33
CA ILE A 343 16.47 -3.47 21.09
C ILE A 343 15.97 -4.57 20.14
N VAL A 344 15.39 -4.18 18.99
CA VAL A 344 15.08 -5.10 17.90
C VAL A 344 16.41 -5.59 17.33
N ARG A 345 16.92 -6.69 17.88
CA ARG A 345 17.95 -7.47 17.21
C ARG A 345 17.29 -8.17 16.04
N THR A 346 17.75 -7.85 14.83
CA THR A 346 17.59 -8.71 13.66
C THR A 346 17.94 -10.14 14.06
N PRO A 347 17.05 -11.14 13.85
CA PRO A 347 17.41 -12.52 14.14
C PRO A 347 18.62 -12.89 13.28
N ALA A 348 19.58 -13.57 13.91
CA ALA A 348 20.75 -14.09 13.22
C ALA A 348 20.28 -14.96 12.05
N THR A 349 20.78 -14.63 10.86
CA THR A 349 20.61 -15.38 9.62
C THR A 349 20.91 -16.86 9.87
N SER A 350 19.87 -17.69 9.91
CA SER A 350 20.04 -19.10 9.59
C SER A 350 20.49 -19.18 8.13
N THR A 351 21.56 -19.92 7.87
CA THR A 351 22.10 -20.19 6.54
C THR A 351 20.98 -20.44 5.52
N PRO A 352 20.95 -19.71 4.38
CA PRO A 352 19.95 -19.94 3.33
C PRO A 352 20.02 -21.38 2.84
N LEU A 353 18.87 -22.02 2.63
CA LEU A 353 18.81 -23.37 2.04
C LEU A 353 19.06 -23.37 0.52
N SER A 354 19.18 -22.20 -0.13
CA SER A 354 19.87 -22.02 -1.41
C SER A 354 20.03 -20.53 -1.72
N ASP A 355 21.12 -20.14 -2.40
CA ASP A 355 21.41 -18.75 -2.80
C ASP A 355 20.54 -18.24 -3.97
N SER A 356 19.60 -19.05 -4.48
CA SER A 356 18.86 -18.77 -5.71
C SER A 356 17.37 -18.42 -5.51
N ASP A 357 16.80 -18.61 -4.32
CA ASP A 357 15.38 -18.32 -4.06
C ASP A 357 15.20 -17.06 -3.17
N PRO A 358 14.68 -15.94 -3.70
CA PRO A 358 14.41 -14.72 -2.93
C PRO A 358 13.36 -14.89 -1.83
N THR A 359 12.68 -16.04 -1.77
CA THR A 359 11.75 -16.38 -0.69
C THR A 359 12.37 -17.12 0.49
N SER A 360 13.62 -17.57 0.36
CA SER A 360 14.38 -18.23 1.44
C SER A 360 14.50 -17.36 2.70
N GLN A 361 14.57 -16.04 2.55
CA GLN A 361 14.58 -15.08 3.67
C GLN A 361 13.30 -15.10 4.52
N TRP A 362 12.20 -15.64 3.97
CA TRP A 362 10.89 -15.74 4.62
C TRP A 362 10.59 -17.15 5.13
N LEU A 363 11.59 -18.03 5.15
CA LEU A 363 11.53 -19.33 5.80
C LEU A 363 12.07 -19.22 7.23
N PHE A 364 11.29 -19.73 8.18
CA PHE A 364 11.58 -19.70 9.60
C PHE A 364 11.69 -21.12 10.13
N SER A 365 12.66 -21.36 11.01
CA SER A 365 12.77 -22.67 11.66
C SER A 365 11.54 -22.96 12.54
N SER A 366 11.12 -24.23 12.58
CA SER A 366 10.00 -24.68 13.43
C SER A 366 10.24 -24.37 14.91
N THR A 367 11.49 -24.41 15.37
CA THR A 367 11.89 -24.06 16.74
C THR A 367 11.83 -22.58 17.06
N GLN A 368 12.06 -21.68 16.09
CA GLN A 368 11.94 -20.24 16.30
C GLN A 368 10.47 -19.78 16.15
N SER A 369 9.72 -20.36 15.23
CA SER A 369 8.44 -19.79 14.80
C SER A 369 7.29 -19.85 15.81
N GLU A 370 7.29 -20.76 16.80
CA GLU A 370 6.16 -20.89 17.74
C GLU A 370 6.36 -20.13 19.07
N PHE A 371 7.60 -19.94 19.52
CA PHE A 371 7.91 -19.35 20.84
C PHE A 371 8.66 -18.01 20.77
N THR A 372 8.88 -17.48 19.56
CA THR A 372 9.62 -16.21 19.39
C THR A 372 8.84 -15.12 18.65
N THR A 373 7.59 -15.37 18.28
CA THR A 373 6.73 -14.38 17.61
C THR A 373 6.51 -13.15 18.49
N PRO A 374 6.31 -11.96 17.89
CA PRO A 374 5.94 -10.77 18.64
C PRO A 374 4.66 -10.96 19.48
N SER A 375 3.68 -11.67 18.92
CA SER A 375 2.43 -12.02 19.62
C SER A 375 2.70 -12.84 20.89
N TYR A 376 3.59 -13.83 20.82
CA TYR A 376 3.98 -14.63 21.99
C TYR A 376 4.67 -13.79 23.06
N ARG A 377 5.58 -12.88 22.66
CA ARG A 377 6.26 -11.95 23.59
C ARG A 377 5.28 -11.00 24.29
N GLU A 378 4.17 -10.69 23.65
CA GLU A 378 3.08 -9.86 24.20
C GLU A 378 2.03 -10.68 24.98
N GLY A 379 2.25 -11.99 25.17
CA GLY A 379 1.43 -12.86 26.02
C GLY A 379 0.32 -13.62 25.29
N ILE A 380 0.28 -13.62 23.96
CA ILE A 380 -0.62 -14.48 23.19
C ILE A 380 -0.01 -15.89 23.11
N SER A 381 -0.68 -16.89 23.69
CA SER A 381 -0.23 -18.29 23.60
C SER A 381 -0.12 -18.76 22.14
N ALA A 382 0.84 -19.65 21.85
CA ALA A 382 1.04 -20.21 20.51
C ALA A 382 -0.24 -20.83 19.90
N ASP A 383 -1.06 -21.50 20.72
CA ASP A 383 -2.32 -22.09 20.26
C ASP A 383 -3.35 -21.04 19.84
N LEU A 384 -3.50 -19.97 20.64
CA LEU A 384 -4.36 -18.84 20.30
C LEU A 384 -3.86 -18.13 19.04
N GLU A 385 -2.56 -17.90 18.91
CA GLU A 385 -1.99 -17.30 17.71
C GLU A 385 -2.26 -18.16 16.47
N ARG A 386 -2.08 -19.48 16.57
CA ARG A 386 -2.40 -20.44 15.50
C ARG A 386 -3.89 -20.34 15.12
N GLN A 387 -4.79 -20.28 16.11
CA GLN A 387 -6.22 -20.11 15.86
C GLN A 387 -6.55 -18.77 15.19
N LEU A 388 -5.91 -17.67 15.61
CA LEU A 388 -6.07 -16.35 15.01
C LEU A 388 -5.62 -16.34 13.55
N ARG A 389 -4.48 -16.94 13.22
CA ARG A 389 -4.01 -17.08 11.82
C ARG A 389 -5.02 -17.82 10.97
N HIS A 390 -5.45 -19.01 11.40
CA HIS A 390 -6.42 -19.80 10.65
C HIS A 390 -7.75 -19.09 10.41
N THR A 391 -8.33 -18.50 11.45
CA THR A 391 -9.62 -17.79 11.32
C THR A 391 -9.49 -16.52 10.49
N THR A 392 -8.30 -15.90 10.46
CA THR A 392 -7.99 -14.77 9.56
C THR A 392 -7.84 -15.24 8.11
N SER A 393 -7.22 -16.39 7.89
CA SER A 393 -7.09 -17.03 6.57
C SER A 393 -8.45 -17.39 5.97
N TRP A 394 -9.38 -17.91 6.78
CA TRP A 394 -10.76 -18.16 6.35
C TRP A 394 -11.48 -16.87 5.97
N TYR A 395 -11.33 -15.81 6.77
CA TYR A 395 -11.85 -14.50 6.43
C TYR A 395 -11.33 -13.99 5.06
N ILE A 396 -10.04 -14.18 4.75
CA ILE A 396 -9.47 -13.83 3.44
C ILE A 396 -10.15 -14.63 2.32
N THR A 397 -10.35 -15.93 2.52
CA THR A 397 -11.01 -16.80 1.54
C THR A 397 -12.47 -16.41 1.32
N ASP A 398 -13.22 -16.12 2.37
CA ASP A 398 -14.62 -15.70 2.25
C ASP A 398 -14.74 -14.35 1.55
N LEU A 399 -13.88 -13.39 1.91
CA LEU A 399 -13.83 -12.10 1.25
C LEU A 399 -13.43 -12.22 -0.22
N GLN A 400 -12.49 -13.12 -0.56
CA GLN A 400 -12.12 -13.43 -1.95
C GLN A 400 -13.30 -13.99 -2.74
N LYS A 401 -14.07 -14.91 -2.17
CA LYS A 401 -15.26 -15.49 -2.82
C LYS A 401 -16.33 -14.42 -3.08
N ASP A 402 -16.59 -13.58 -2.08
CA ASP A 402 -17.56 -12.48 -2.19
C ASP A 402 -17.17 -11.46 -3.26
N LEU A 403 -15.86 -11.19 -3.39
CA LEU A 403 -15.30 -10.30 -4.41
C LEU A 403 -15.02 -10.99 -5.76
N LYS A 404 -15.27 -12.30 -5.86
CA LYS A 404 -15.02 -13.13 -7.05
C LYS A 404 -13.58 -13.01 -7.58
N LEU A 405 -12.62 -12.86 -6.67
CA LEU A 405 -11.20 -12.85 -7.01
C LEU A 405 -10.68 -14.26 -7.28
N PRO A 406 -9.59 -14.44 -8.05
CA PRO A 406 -9.01 -15.78 -8.24
C PRO A 406 -8.35 -16.29 -6.96
N LEU A 407 -8.26 -17.62 -6.83
CA LEU A 407 -7.68 -18.29 -5.64
C LEU A 407 -6.24 -17.84 -5.38
N ILE A 408 -5.45 -17.61 -6.44
CA ILE A 408 -4.06 -17.14 -6.36
C ILE A 408 -3.92 -15.82 -5.56
N ALA A 409 -4.93 -14.94 -5.63
CA ALA A 409 -4.94 -13.69 -4.88
C ALA A 409 -5.16 -13.95 -3.38
N ALA A 410 -6.04 -14.89 -3.01
CA ALA A 410 -6.26 -15.26 -1.62
C ALA A 410 -5.04 -15.97 -1.01
N VAL A 411 -4.43 -16.89 -1.74
CA VAL A 411 -3.22 -17.63 -1.31
C VAL A 411 -2.07 -16.64 -1.06
N SER A 412 -1.84 -15.72 -1.99
CA SER A 412 -0.83 -14.66 -1.82
C SER A 412 -1.12 -13.77 -0.61
N ALA A 413 -2.39 -13.41 -0.39
CA ALA A 413 -2.81 -12.61 0.76
C ALA A 413 -2.62 -13.35 2.10
N GLN A 414 -2.89 -14.65 2.16
CA GLN A 414 -2.63 -15.48 3.34
C GLN A 414 -1.13 -15.54 3.65
N MET A 415 -0.28 -15.65 2.63
CA MET A 415 1.17 -15.60 2.81
C MET A 415 1.65 -14.22 3.30
N TYR A 416 1.12 -13.12 2.76
CA TYR A 416 1.40 -11.77 3.28
C TYR A 416 1.00 -11.63 4.74
N MET A 417 -0.21 -12.07 5.10
CA MET A 417 -0.72 -12.05 6.47
C MET A 417 0.19 -12.85 7.41
N ASN A 418 0.58 -14.06 6.99
CA ASN A 418 1.43 -14.91 7.78
C ASN A 418 2.82 -14.28 8.01
N ARG A 419 3.45 -13.74 6.95
CA ARG A 419 4.72 -13.00 7.03
C ARG A 419 4.61 -11.75 7.90
N PHE A 420 3.52 -10.99 7.76
CA PHE A 420 3.28 -9.78 8.54
C PHE A 420 3.28 -10.08 10.04
N PHE A 421 2.54 -11.10 10.47
CA PHE A 421 2.48 -11.49 11.88
C PHE A 421 3.70 -12.29 12.37
N MET A 422 4.71 -12.54 11.53
CA MET A 422 6.03 -12.94 12.03
C MET A 422 6.83 -11.75 12.56
N LEU A 423 6.52 -10.54 12.11
CA LEU A 423 7.21 -9.31 12.46
C LEU A 423 6.38 -8.37 13.34
N HIS A 424 5.06 -8.54 13.33
CA HIS A 424 4.09 -7.77 14.11
C HIS A 424 3.22 -8.65 15.00
N SER A 425 2.62 -8.04 16.01
CA SER A 425 1.80 -8.74 17.00
C SER A 425 0.30 -8.68 16.68
N PHE A 426 -0.42 -9.77 16.92
CA PHE A 426 -1.89 -9.81 16.85
C PHE A 426 -2.58 -8.94 17.91
N SER A 427 -1.92 -8.58 19.02
CA SER A 427 -2.48 -7.62 20.00
C SER A 427 -2.33 -6.16 19.56
N ALA A 428 -1.35 -5.87 18.70
CA ALA A 428 -1.09 -4.50 18.24
C ALA A 428 -1.90 -4.12 16.99
N HIS A 429 -2.37 -5.10 16.22
CA HIS A 429 -3.01 -4.87 14.92
C HIS A 429 -4.36 -5.57 14.78
N ASP A 430 -5.30 -4.90 14.12
CA ASP A 430 -6.58 -5.51 13.74
C ASP A 430 -6.37 -6.46 12.57
N ARG A 431 -6.52 -7.76 12.85
CA ARG A 431 -6.30 -8.83 11.88
C ARG A 431 -7.20 -8.76 10.65
N PHE A 432 -8.42 -8.24 10.76
CA PHE A 432 -9.36 -8.15 9.63
C PHE A 432 -9.00 -6.98 8.71
N LEU A 433 -8.53 -5.87 9.28
CA LEU A 433 -7.99 -4.75 8.49
C LEU A 433 -6.68 -5.15 7.79
N VAL A 434 -5.77 -5.82 8.50
CA VAL A 434 -4.54 -6.36 7.90
C VAL A 434 -4.87 -7.35 6.78
N ALA A 435 -5.79 -8.29 7.02
CA ALA A 435 -6.22 -9.26 6.01
C ALA A 435 -6.88 -8.60 4.78
N SER A 436 -7.73 -7.59 5.00
CA SER A 436 -8.33 -6.79 3.93
C SER A 436 -7.27 -6.08 3.09
N ALA A 437 -6.24 -5.51 3.73
CA ALA A 437 -5.12 -4.88 3.05
C ALA A 437 -4.23 -5.89 2.31
N CYS A 438 -4.01 -7.09 2.88
CA CYS A 438 -3.28 -8.17 2.21
C CYS A 438 -3.99 -8.61 0.93
N LEU A 439 -5.31 -8.79 0.98
CA LEU A 439 -6.11 -9.15 -0.20
C LEU A 439 -6.16 -8.02 -1.22
N PHE A 440 -6.28 -6.76 -0.77
CA PHE A 440 -6.24 -5.61 -1.66
C PHE A 440 -4.91 -5.49 -2.40
N LEU A 441 -3.79 -5.67 -1.70
CA LEU A 441 -2.46 -5.65 -2.30
C LEU A 441 -2.25 -6.84 -3.24
N SER A 442 -2.62 -8.06 -2.82
CA SER A 442 -2.45 -9.25 -3.66
C SER A 442 -3.27 -9.19 -4.94
N ALA A 443 -4.48 -8.65 -4.86
CA ALA A 443 -5.35 -8.41 -6.00
C ALA A 443 -4.65 -7.54 -7.06
N LYS A 444 -3.99 -6.44 -6.65
CA LYS A 444 -3.22 -5.58 -7.57
C LYS A 444 -1.99 -6.29 -8.16
N VAL A 445 -1.25 -7.04 -7.35
CA VAL A 445 -0.05 -7.77 -7.79
C VAL A 445 -0.40 -8.85 -8.82
N ASN A 446 -1.57 -9.48 -8.68
CA ASN A 446 -2.06 -10.50 -9.61
C ASN A 446 -2.92 -9.91 -10.75
N GLU A 447 -2.82 -8.60 -11.01
CA GLU A 447 -3.57 -7.88 -12.06
C GLU A 447 -5.12 -8.01 -11.96
N CYS A 448 -5.63 -8.40 -10.80
CA CYS A 448 -7.04 -8.59 -10.51
C CYS A 448 -7.55 -7.41 -9.68
N THR A 449 -7.75 -6.25 -10.31
CA THR A 449 -8.07 -5.03 -9.55
C THR A 449 -9.47 -5.07 -8.91
N VAL A 450 -9.56 -4.69 -7.63
CA VAL A 450 -10.82 -4.50 -6.90
C VAL A 450 -10.98 -3.05 -6.50
N LYS A 451 -12.20 -2.53 -6.59
CA LYS A 451 -12.51 -1.19 -6.06
C LYS A 451 -12.43 -1.23 -4.54
N LEU A 452 -11.62 -0.35 -3.96
CA LEU A 452 -11.45 -0.27 -2.50
C LEU A 452 -12.79 -0.10 -1.75
N THR A 453 -13.74 0.65 -2.32
CA THR A 453 -15.09 0.80 -1.75
C THR A 453 -15.81 -0.54 -1.65
N GLU A 454 -15.77 -1.34 -2.72
CA GLU A 454 -16.42 -2.66 -2.76
C GLU A 454 -15.76 -3.63 -1.77
N LEU A 455 -14.43 -3.68 -1.74
CA LEU A 455 -13.69 -4.48 -0.76
C LEU A 455 -14.04 -4.08 0.68
N THR A 456 -14.18 -2.78 0.94
CA THR A 456 -14.53 -2.27 2.28
C THR A 456 -15.96 -2.62 2.68
N GLU A 457 -16.92 -2.45 1.77
CA GLU A 457 -18.32 -2.82 2.02
C GLU A 457 -18.45 -4.31 2.34
N ARG A 458 -17.80 -5.17 1.55
CA ARG A 458 -17.79 -6.62 1.77
C ARG A 458 -17.08 -6.99 3.07
N SER A 459 -15.94 -6.38 3.35
CA SER A 459 -15.18 -6.55 4.60
C SER A 459 -16.04 -6.25 5.82
N LEU A 460 -16.73 -5.09 5.84
CA LEU A 460 -17.62 -4.68 6.93
C LEU A 460 -18.80 -5.63 7.10
N MET A 461 -19.47 -5.99 6.01
CA MET A 461 -20.60 -6.93 6.04
C MET A 461 -20.19 -8.30 6.58
N LEU A 462 -19.00 -8.78 6.21
CA LEU A 462 -18.47 -10.07 6.63
C LEU A 462 -18.09 -10.08 8.12
N VAL A 463 -17.48 -9.00 8.62
CA VAL A 463 -17.09 -8.88 10.05
C VAL A 463 -18.30 -8.69 10.97
N ASP A 464 -19.27 -7.86 10.58
CA ASP A 464 -20.45 -7.59 11.41
C ASP A 464 -21.55 -8.66 11.24
N HIS A 465 -21.35 -9.64 10.36
CA HIS A 465 -22.35 -10.63 9.94
C HIS A 465 -23.69 -9.97 9.56
N SER A 466 -23.62 -8.76 9.01
CA SER A 466 -24.79 -7.94 8.73
C SER A 466 -25.14 -7.97 7.25
N THR A 467 -26.44 -8.13 6.98
CA THR A 467 -27.00 -7.98 5.63
C THR A 467 -27.35 -6.54 5.30
N SER A 468 -27.29 -5.62 6.27
CA SER A 468 -27.58 -4.21 6.04
C SER A 468 -26.37 -3.49 5.45
N ALA A 469 -26.61 -2.57 4.51
CA ALA A 469 -25.53 -1.75 3.95
C ALA A 469 -24.78 -1.00 5.08
N PRO A 470 -23.44 -1.04 5.10
CA PRO A 470 -22.65 -0.35 6.11
C PRO A 470 -22.80 1.18 5.99
N SER A 471 -22.61 1.88 7.11
CA SER A 471 -22.69 3.35 7.15
C SER A 471 -21.62 3.97 6.25
N PRO A 472 -21.92 5.06 5.51
CA PRO A 472 -20.93 5.77 4.70
C PRO A 472 -19.69 6.22 5.50
N ASN A 473 -19.87 6.59 6.76
CA ASN A 473 -18.76 7.00 7.63
C ASN A 473 -17.85 5.81 7.99
N ASP A 474 -18.42 4.64 8.24
CA ASP A 474 -17.67 3.42 8.56
C ASP A 474 -16.88 2.94 7.34
N ILE A 475 -17.50 3.02 6.16
CA ILE A 475 -16.83 2.73 4.89
C ILE A 475 -15.63 3.64 4.69
N GLU A 476 -15.79 4.96 4.87
CA GLU A 476 -14.67 5.88 4.66
C GLU A 476 -13.55 5.69 5.69
N HIS A 477 -13.90 5.40 6.94
CA HIS A 477 -12.92 5.08 7.97
C HIS A 477 -12.11 3.82 7.63
N VAL A 478 -12.78 2.71 7.29
CA VAL A 478 -12.11 1.46 6.95
C VAL A 478 -11.28 1.59 5.68
N LYS A 479 -11.76 2.32 4.66
CA LYS A 479 -10.95 2.64 3.46
C LYS A 479 -9.64 3.33 3.82
N LYS A 480 -9.68 4.30 4.74
CA LYS A 480 -8.49 5.00 5.22
C LYS A 480 -7.53 4.02 5.92
N MET A 481 -8.06 3.15 6.78
CA MET A 481 -7.25 2.16 7.50
C MET A 481 -6.62 1.13 6.55
N ILE A 482 -7.36 0.61 5.58
CA ILE A 482 -6.84 -0.36 4.60
C ILE A 482 -5.69 0.26 3.79
N ARG A 483 -5.81 1.52 3.37
CA ARG A 483 -4.71 2.25 2.69
C ARG A 483 -3.48 2.43 3.58
N GLN A 484 -3.67 2.70 4.87
CA GLN A 484 -2.56 2.79 5.80
C GLN A 484 -1.87 1.44 5.96
N TYR A 485 -2.64 0.37 6.18
CA TYR A 485 -2.10 -0.98 6.30
C TYR A 485 -1.43 -1.46 5.02
N GLU A 486 -1.90 -1.06 3.84
CA GLU A 486 -1.22 -1.36 2.58
C GLU A 486 0.22 -0.83 2.54
N VAL A 487 0.45 0.41 2.98
CA VAL A 487 1.80 0.99 3.07
C VAL A 487 2.64 0.26 4.12
N VAL A 488 2.07 -0.01 5.30
CA VAL A 488 2.76 -0.75 6.36
C VAL A 488 3.14 -2.15 5.88
N LEU A 489 2.25 -2.81 5.12
CA LEU A 489 2.47 -4.14 4.58
C LEU A 489 3.61 -4.15 3.56
N LEU A 490 3.64 -3.19 2.62
CA LEU A 490 4.73 -3.07 1.65
C LEU A 490 6.09 -2.92 2.32
N ASN A 491 6.18 -2.05 3.32
CA ASN A 491 7.41 -1.86 4.11
C ASN A 491 7.78 -3.13 4.88
N THR A 492 6.79 -3.79 5.50
CA THR A 492 7.01 -5.01 6.28
C THR A 492 7.53 -6.14 5.41
N LEU A 493 6.96 -6.31 4.21
CA LEU A 493 7.38 -7.32 3.24
C LEU A 493 8.68 -6.93 2.52
N SER A 494 9.29 -5.79 2.85
CA SER A 494 10.46 -5.24 2.14
C SER A 494 10.24 -5.21 0.61
N TYR A 495 9.01 -4.92 0.18
CA TYR A 495 8.57 -4.92 -1.21
C TYR A 495 8.67 -6.26 -1.95
N TYR A 496 8.96 -7.37 -1.26
CA TYR A 496 8.89 -8.74 -1.80
C TYR A 496 7.44 -9.23 -1.88
N VAL A 497 6.72 -8.68 -2.87
CA VAL A 497 5.30 -8.98 -3.11
C VAL A 497 5.08 -10.14 -4.08
N VAL A 498 6.09 -10.59 -4.83
CA VAL A 498 5.94 -11.79 -5.66
C VAL A 498 6.05 -13.02 -4.76
N VAL A 499 4.96 -13.79 -4.69
CA VAL A 499 4.87 -14.99 -3.86
C VAL A 499 4.72 -16.21 -4.77
N PRO A 500 5.64 -17.19 -4.70
CA PRO A 500 5.51 -18.43 -5.44
C PRO A 500 4.32 -19.24 -4.93
N GLN A 501 3.66 -19.96 -5.84
CA GLN A 501 2.33 -20.53 -5.61
C GLN A 501 2.41 -22.06 -5.43
N PRO A 502 2.04 -22.60 -4.26
CA PRO A 502 2.16 -24.04 -4.01
C PRO A 502 1.20 -24.88 -4.86
N PHE A 503 0.04 -24.35 -5.21
CA PHE A 503 -0.96 -25.03 -6.05
C PHE A 503 -0.50 -25.21 -7.50
N LEU A 504 0.31 -24.28 -8.02
CA LEU A 504 0.90 -24.41 -9.35
C LEU A 504 1.97 -25.51 -9.37
N ALA A 505 2.84 -25.54 -8.35
CA ALA A 505 3.84 -26.60 -8.18
C ALA A 505 3.19 -27.99 -8.05
N LEU A 506 2.07 -28.09 -7.32
CA LEU A 506 1.31 -29.33 -7.19
C LEU A 506 0.79 -29.85 -8.54
N GLY A 507 0.24 -28.98 -9.39
CA GLY A 507 -0.25 -29.39 -10.72
C GLY A 507 0.85 -30.05 -11.55
N ASN A 508 2.03 -29.42 -11.59
CA ASN A 508 3.19 -29.95 -12.31
C ASN A 508 3.65 -31.31 -11.76
N LEU A 509 3.70 -31.46 -10.43
CA LEU A 509 4.09 -32.73 -9.80
C LEU A 509 3.07 -33.84 -10.06
N VAL A 510 1.77 -33.54 -10.03
CA VAL A 510 0.72 -34.51 -10.32
C VAL A 510 0.81 -35.00 -11.76
N ASP A 511 1.01 -34.09 -12.71
CA ASP A 511 1.13 -34.44 -14.13
C ASP A 511 2.38 -35.31 -14.38
N GLN A 512 3.48 -35.07 -13.64
CA GLN A 512 4.66 -35.95 -13.66
C GLN A 512 4.39 -37.31 -13.02
N ALA A 513 3.68 -37.35 -11.88
CA ALA A 513 3.37 -38.60 -11.18
C ALA A 513 2.47 -39.53 -12.00
N LEU A 514 1.54 -38.98 -12.79
CA LEU A 514 0.71 -39.75 -13.73
C LEU A 514 1.50 -40.50 -14.80
N THR A 515 2.76 -40.11 -15.06
CA THR A 515 3.64 -40.87 -15.97
C THR A 515 4.22 -42.14 -15.33
N GLN A 516 4.16 -42.27 -14.01
CA GLN A 516 4.75 -43.38 -13.25
C GLN A 516 3.70 -44.27 -12.56
N VAL A 517 2.54 -43.73 -12.20
CA VAL A 517 1.48 -44.45 -11.50
C VAL A 517 0.10 -43.98 -11.99
N ASP A 518 -0.81 -44.93 -12.18
CA ASP A 518 -2.19 -44.62 -12.57
C ASP A 518 -3.04 -44.31 -11.33
N PHE A 519 -3.71 -43.17 -11.35
CA PHE A 519 -4.63 -42.74 -10.30
C PHE A 519 -5.64 -41.72 -10.84
N ASP A 520 -6.74 -41.53 -10.13
CA ASP A 520 -7.70 -40.47 -10.44
C ASP A 520 -7.11 -39.10 -10.08
N ARG A 521 -6.75 -38.33 -11.12
CA ARG A 521 -6.17 -36.99 -11.00
C ARG A 521 -7.05 -36.04 -10.20
N GLU A 522 -8.38 -36.08 -10.39
CA GLU A 522 -9.28 -35.16 -9.71
C GLU A 522 -9.37 -35.47 -8.21
N GLN A 523 -9.41 -36.76 -7.86
CA GLN A 523 -9.45 -37.20 -6.47
C GLN A 523 -8.14 -36.95 -5.72
N ILE A 524 -6.99 -37.16 -6.38
CA ILE A 524 -5.67 -36.86 -5.81
C ILE A 524 -5.50 -35.35 -5.63
N MET A 525 -5.89 -34.56 -6.64
CA MET A 525 -5.84 -33.11 -6.54
C MET A 525 -6.74 -32.60 -5.43
N LEU A 526 -7.97 -33.11 -5.28
CA LEU A 526 -8.90 -32.67 -4.25
C LEU A 526 -8.31 -32.79 -2.84
N ILE A 527 -7.76 -33.96 -2.49
CA ILE A 527 -7.17 -34.20 -1.17
C ILE A 527 -5.88 -33.39 -0.98
N ALA A 528 -5.01 -33.32 -2.00
CA ALA A 528 -3.78 -32.53 -1.94
C ALA A 528 -4.07 -31.03 -1.75
N HIS A 529 -5.11 -30.50 -2.39
CA HIS A 529 -5.54 -29.10 -2.22
C HIS A 529 -6.00 -28.78 -0.80
N TRP A 530 -6.62 -29.73 -0.10
CA TRP A 530 -6.99 -29.56 1.31
C TRP A 530 -5.74 -29.44 2.19
N PHE A 531 -4.77 -30.33 2.02
CA PHE A 531 -3.49 -30.24 2.74
C PHE A 531 -2.78 -28.91 2.50
N LEU A 532 -2.71 -28.45 1.26
CA LEU A 532 -2.09 -27.17 0.93
C LEU A 532 -2.86 -25.98 1.51
N THR A 533 -4.18 -26.01 1.46
CA THR A 533 -5.02 -24.93 2.01
C THR A 533 -4.81 -24.77 3.51
N ASP A 534 -4.73 -25.89 4.24
CA ASP A 534 -4.45 -25.88 5.67
C ASP A 534 -3.02 -25.40 5.97
N ALA A 535 -2.04 -25.84 5.18
CA ALA A 535 -0.65 -25.42 5.30
C ALA A 535 -0.46 -23.91 5.10
N VAL A 536 -1.11 -23.33 4.07
CA VAL A 536 -1.07 -21.90 3.77
C VAL A 536 -1.88 -21.09 4.78
N SER A 537 -2.94 -21.67 5.34
CA SER A 537 -3.74 -20.99 6.37
C SER A 537 -3.01 -20.81 7.70
N GLY A 538 -1.94 -21.58 7.93
CA GLY A 538 -1.09 -21.54 9.12
C GLY A 538 0.35 -21.14 8.81
N THR A 539 1.27 -21.48 9.73
CA THR A 539 2.70 -21.13 9.64
C THR A 539 3.52 -22.13 8.84
N LEU A 540 2.95 -23.25 8.40
CA LEU A 540 3.69 -24.29 7.67
C LEU A 540 4.25 -23.78 6.33
N ALA A 541 3.53 -22.89 5.66
CA ALA A 541 4.01 -22.20 4.45
C ALA A 541 5.14 -21.18 4.68
N LEU A 542 5.54 -20.98 5.94
CA LEU A 542 6.71 -20.21 6.34
C LEU A 542 7.86 -21.11 6.80
N GLN A 543 7.71 -22.44 6.78
CA GLN A 543 8.73 -23.38 7.26
C GLN A 543 9.29 -24.28 6.15
N LEU A 544 8.50 -24.47 5.09
CA LEU A 544 8.80 -25.35 3.97
C LEU A 544 8.85 -24.56 2.66
N THR A 545 9.66 -25.02 1.72
CA THR A 545 9.65 -24.46 0.35
C THR A 545 8.34 -24.82 -0.37
N MET A 546 8.03 -24.14 -1.47
CA MET A 546 6.82 -24.43 -2.25
C MET A 546 6.84 -25.83 -2.88
N GLU A 547 8.02 -26.29 -3.28
CA GLU A 547 8.23 -27.66 -3.77
C GLU A 547 8.02 -28.67 -2.65
N GLU A 548 8.57 -28.43 -1.46
CA GLU A 548 8.37 -29.28 -0.28
C GLU A 548 6.87 -29.34 0.11
N LEU A 549 6.17 -28.20 0.11
CA LEU A 549 4.73 -28.16 0.39
C LEU A 549 3.92 -28.98 -0.62
N ALA A 550 4.17 -28.79 -1.92
CA ALA A 550 3.46 -29.48 -2.99
C ALA A 550 3.74 -30.98 -2.96
N ALA A 551 5.01 -31.38 -2.77
CA ALA A 551 5.42 -32.77 -2.66
C ALA A 551 4.80 -33.45 -1.42
N GLY A 552 4.80 -32.80 -0.26
CA GLY A 552 4.18 -33.32 0.96
C GLY A 552 2.66 -33.52 0.81
N ALA A 553 1.97 -32.54 0.21
CA ALA A 553 0.54 -32.64 -0.05
C ALA A 553 0.20 -33.76 -1.05
N LEU A 554 0.99 -33.92 -2.10
CA LEU A 554 0.84 -35.02 -3.07
C LEU A 554 1.08 -36.37 -2.40
N TYR A 555 2.17 -36.52 -1.64
CA TYR A 555 2.52 -37.76 -0.95
C TYR A 555 1.39 -38.20 0.00
N LEU A 556 0.89 -37.29 0.84
CA LEU A 556 -0.23 -37.59 1.74
C LEU A 556 -1.51 -37.94 0.98
N SER A 557 -1.77 -37.28 -0.14
CA SER A 557 -2.90 -37.58 -1.02
C SER A 557 -2.79 -38.98 -1.65
N CYS A 558 -1.62 -39.35 -2.16
CA CYS A 558 -1.37 -40.69 -2.69
C CYS A 558 -1.58 -41.77 -1.62
N ARG A 559 -1.10 -41.56 -0.39
CA ARG A 559 -1.37 -42.47 0.74
C ARG A 559 -2.86 -42.53 1.09
N ALA A 560 -3.56 -41.41 1.01
CA ALA A 560 -5.01 -41.36 1.18
C ALA A 560 -5.76 -42.24 0.17
N HIS A 561 -5.19 -42.44 -1.01
CA HIS A 561 -5.73 -43.29 -2.07
C HIS A 561 -5.08 -44.68 -2.15
N HIS A 562 -4.47 -45.15 -1.06
CA HIS A 562 -3.88 -46.49 -0.94
C HIS A 562 -2.71 -46.76 -1.91
N LEU A 563 -1.97 -45.72 -2.31
CA LEU A 563 -0.76 -45.82 -3.14
C LEU A 563 0.53 -45.95 -2.29
N ASP A 564 0.44 -46.53 -1.08
CA ASP A 564 1.57 -46.66 -0.14
C ASP A 564 2.79 -47.34 -0.80
N SER A 565 2.57 -48.43 -1.54
CA SER A 565 3.63 -49.15 -2.23
C SER A 565 4.41 -48.28 -3.21
N TRP A 566 3.75 -47.36 -3.92
CA TRP A 566 4.41 -46.48 -4.88
C TRP A 566 5.17 -45.36 -4.16
N VAL A 567 4.55 -44.68 -3.19
CA VAL A 567 5.21 -43.56 -2.51
C VAL A 567 6.40 -44.00 -1.65
N GLU A 568 6.41 -45.24 -1.13
CA GLU A 568 7.52 -45.78 -0.33
C GLU A 568 8.66 -46.36 -1.18
N SER A 569 8.35 -46.91 -2.37
CA SER A 569 9.36 -47.53 -3.25
C SER A 569 9.90 -46.60 -4.34
N SER A 570 9.18 -45.53 -4.67
CA SER A 570 9.53 -44.62 -5.75
C SER A 570 10.61 -43.60 -5.32
N THR A 571 11.53 -43.30 -6.23
CA THR A 571 12.48 -42.20 -6.09
C THR A 571 11.86 -40.84 -6.42
N PHE A 572 10.57 -40.77 -6.76
CA PHE A 572 9.88 -39.55 -7.19
C PHE A 572 10.07 -38.39 -6.20
N PHE A 573 9.99 -38.64 -4.89
CA PHE A 573 10.12 -37.62 -3.84
C PHE A 573 11.56 -37.41 -3.32
N SER A 574 12.56 -38.07 -3.91
CA SER A 574 13.96 -38.03 -3.42
C SER A 574 14.62 -36.64 -3.51
N HIS A 575 14.07 -35.75 -4.34
CA HIS A 575 14.52 -34.37 -4.49
C HIS A 575 14.13 -33.48 -3.30
N VAL A 576 13.23 -33.94 -2.41
CA VAL A 576 12.82 -33.22 -1.19
C VAL A 576 13.04 -34.08 0.05
N ARG A 577 13.10 -33.44 1.22
CA ARG A 577 13.21 -34.11 2.52
C ARG A 577 11.85 -34.64 2.97
N ILE A 578 11.30 -35.61 2.24
CA ILE A 578 9.89 -35.99 2.34
C ILE A 578 9.50 -36.42 3.75
N ASP A 579 10.31 -37.20 4.47
CA ASP A 579 9.99 -37.61 5.84
C ASP A 579 9.86 -36.43 6.81
N PHE A 580 10.74 -35.43 6.68
CA PHE A 580 10.67 -34.20 7.47
C PHE A 580 9.41 -33.39 7.12
N VAL A 581 9.13 -33.24 5.83
CA VAL A 581 7.94 -32.53 5.33
C VAL A 581 6.66 -33.18 5.87
N ILE A 582 6.53 -34.49 5.76
CA ILE A 582 5.39 -35.25 6.24
C ILE A 582 5.23 -35.10 7.75
N ALA A 583 6.32 -35.19 8.52
CA ALA A 583 6.28 -34.94 9.95
C ALA A 583 5.72 -33.55 10.30
N GLN A 584 6.08 -32.50 9.55
CA GLN A 584 5.53 -31.15 9.76
C GLN A 584 4.03 -31.07 9.42
N PHE A 585 3.59 -31.67 8.32
CA PHE A 585 2.16 -31.76 7.98
C PHE A 585 1.37 -32.50 9.07
N LEU A 586 1.87 -33.62 9.58
CA LEU A 586 1.22 -34.38 10.65
C LEU A 586 1.16 -33.58 11.95
N ASN A 587 2.25 -32.89 12.31
CA ASN A 587 2.31 -32.06 13.52
C ASN A 587 1.27 -30.93 13.49
N MET A 588 1.02 -30.33 12.31
CA MET A 588 -0.04 -29.33 12.12
C MET A 588 -1.43 -29.85 12.54
N TYR A 589 -1.70 -31.15 12.38
CA TYR A 589 -2.97 -31.77 12.77
C TYR A 589 -2.97 -32.41 14.15
N ALA A 590 -1.80 -32.65 14.76
CA ALA A 590 -1.66 -33.32 16.05
C ALA A 590 -2.40 -32.60 17.19
N THR A 591 -2.44 -31.26 17.14
CA THR A 591 -3.11 -30.41 18.16
C THR A 591 -4.63 -30.32 17.97
N HIS A 592 -5.18 -30.66 16.80
CA HIS A 592 -6.61 -30.56 16.50
C HIS A 592 -7.11 -31.68 15.56
N LYS A 593 -7.26 -32.90 16.09
CA LYS A 593 -7.76 -34.07 15.35
C LYS A 593 -9.13 -33.88 14.67
N SER A 594 -9.92 -32.92 15.14
CA SER A 594 -11.23 -32.56 14.56
C SER A 594 -11.16 -31.79 13.24
N ARG A 595 -9.95 -31.37 12.80
CA ARG A 595 -9.76 -30.63 11.55
C ARG A 595 -9.63 -31.51 10.31
N PHE A 596 -9.41 -32.81 10.47
CA PHE A 596 -9.46 -33.70 9.32
C PHE A 596 -10.88 -33.67 8.72
N PRO A 597 -11.02 -33.45 7.41
CA PRO A 597 -12.24 -33.77 6.69
C PRO A 597 -12.71 -35.18 7.09
N PRO A 598 -14.02 -35.43 7.25
CA PRO A 598 -14.53 -36.74 7.69
C PRO A 598 -13.98 -37.91 6.88
N GLN A 599 -13.70 -37.69 5.58
CA GLN A 599 -13.08 -38.66 4.67
C GLN A 599 -11.62 -39.01 5.03
N LEU A 600 -10.87 -38.07 5.64
CA LEU A 600 -9.47 -38.26 6.04
C LEU A 600 -9.32 -38.78 7.48
N GLN A 601 -10.34 -38.64 8.34
CA GLN A 601 -10.31 -39.13 9.73
C GLN A 601 -10.12 -40.66 9.83
N ALA A 602 -10.53 -41.42 8.80
CA ALA A 602 -10.34 -42.87 8.74
C ALA A 602 -8.91 -43.28 8.39
N LEU A 603 -8.20 -42.44 7.62
CA LEU A 603 -6.82 -42.66 7.16
C LEU A 603 -5.78 -42.45 8.25
N PHE A 604 -5.94 -41.41 9.07
CA PHE A 604 -4.99 -41.09 10.16
C PHE A 604 -5.20 -41.89 11.46
N LYS A 605 -6.19 -42.80 11.49
CA LYS A 605 -6.36 -43.77 12.58
C LYS A 605 -5.50 -45.03 12.41
N LYS A 606 -5.09 -45.33 11.17
CA LYS A 606 -4.06 -46.32 10.85
C LYS A 606 -2.71 -45.61 10.80
#